data_AF-A0A7K2YDY9-F1
#
_entry.id   AF-A0A7K2YDY9-F1
#
_cell.length_a   1.000
_cell.length_b   1.000
_cell.length_c   1.000
_cell.angle_alpha   90.00
_cell.angle_beta   90.00
_cell.angle_gamma   90.00
#
_symmetry.space_group_name_H-M   'P 1'
#
loop_
_entity.id
_entity.type
_entity.pdbx_description
1 polymer ?
#
loop_
_entity_poly.entity_id
_entity_poly.type
_entity_poly.pdbx_seq_one_letter_code
_entity_poly.pdbx_strand_id
1 'polypeptide(L)' 'MTAGFDQKPAFAQEGAVEALRERVIRARSALSEASATHDRNALSPALDELEEALHAAREHGVTIPPAEHT' A
#
# COMPACT_ATOMS: atom_id res chain seq x y z
N MET A 1 37.11 -0.72 21.13
CA MET A 1 35.93 -0.06 21.72
C MET A 1 34.86 0.01 20.65
N THR A 2 33.73 -0.64 20.94
CA THR A 2 32.34 -0.46 20.46
C THR A 2 32.06 -0.30 18.96
N ALA A 3 31.33 -1.29 18.44
CA ALA A 3 30.70 -1.32 17.12
C ALA A 3 29.76 -0.13 16.88
N GLY A 4 29.92 0.56 15.76
CA GLY A 4 28.90 1.43 15.19
C GLY A 4 27.93 0.59 14.38
N PHE A 5 26.89 0.06 15.03
CA PHE A 5 25.75 -0.49 14.31
C PHE A 5 24.97 0.67 13.69
N ASP A 6 25.00 0.75 12.36
CA ASP A 6 24.13 1.55 11.50
C ASP A 6 22.67 1.11 11.76
N GLN A 7 22.08 1.60 12.84
CA GLN A 7 20.67 1.37 13.13
C GLN A 7 19.86 2.26 12.19
N LYS A 8 19.47 1.70 11.05
CA LYS A 8 18.29 2.16 10.30
C LYS A 8 17.15 2.31 11.31
N PRO A 9 16.56 3.50 11.50
CA PRO A 9 15.60 3.71 12.57
C PRO A 9 14.37 2.84 12.32
N ALA A 10 14.16 1.82 13.16
CA ALA A 10 13.00 0.94 13.10
C ALA A 10 11.66 1.72 13.12
N PHE A 11 11.65 2.93 13.71
CA PHE A 11 10.51 3.84 13.73
C PHE A 11 10.12 4.42 12.35
N ALA A 12 11.05 4.54 11.41
CA ALA A 12 10.73 4.92 10.03
C ALA A 12 10.04 3.77 9.27
N GLN A 13 10.30 2.52 9.69
CA GLN A 13 9.69 1.34 9.10
C GLN A 13 8.22 1.25 9.48
N GLU A 14 7.84 1.50 10.74
CA GLU A 14 6.44 1.45 11.20
C GLU A 14 5.56 2.51 10.54
N GLY A 15 6.02 3.76 10.45
CA GLY A 15 5.28 4.81 9.72
C GLY A 15 5.16 4.53 8.22
N ALA A 16 6.19 3.94 7.60
CA ALA A 16 6.13 3.53 6.19
C ALA A 16 5.17 2.35 5.97
N VAL A 17 5.12 1.40 6.91
CA VAL A 17 4.19 0.26 6.88
C VAL A 17 2.74 0.74 6.96
N GLU A 18 2.44 1.68 7.87
CA GLU A 18 1.10 2.24 8.03
C GLU A 18 0.70 3.05 6.78
N ALA A 19 1.61 3.89 6.26
CA ALA A 19 1.38 4.64 5.03
C ALA A 19 1.10 3.72 3.82
N LEU A 20 1.83 2.60 3.68
CA LEU A 20 1.58 1.61 2.63
C LEU A 20 0.22 0.93 2.78
N ARG A 21 -0.19 0.61 4.02
CA ARG A 21 -1.52 0.04 4.28
C ARG A 21 -2.63 1.02 3.92
N GLU A 22 -2.51 2.28 4.34
CA GLU A 22 -3.46 3.33 3.99
C GLU A 22 -3.53 3.53 2.47
N ARG A 23 -2.39 3.51 1.78
CA ARG A 23 -2.32 3.63 0.32
C ARG A 23 -3.09 2.51 -0.36
N VAL A 24 -2.89 1.26 0.07
CA VAL A 24 -3.65 0.11 -0.46
C VAL A 24 -5.15 0.25 -0.20
N ILE A 25 -5.55 0.68 1.00
CA ILE A 25 -6.96 0.87 1.34
C ILE A 25 -7.59 1.93 0.42
N ARG A 26 -6.93 3.07 0.22
CA ARG A 26 -7.41 4.13 -0.67
C ARG A 26 -7.52 3.67 -2.11
N ALA A 27 -6.50 2.95 -2.61
CA ALA A 27 -6.51 2.42 -3.97
C ALA A 27 -7.66 1.42 -4.19
N ARG A 28 -7.92 0.53 -3.22
CA ARG A 28 -9.08 -0.37 -3.25
C ARG A 28 -10.41 0.37 -3.27
N SER A 29 -10.57 1.41 -2.44
CA SER A 29 -11.78 2.22 -2.42
C SER A 29 -12.00 2.95 -3.74
N ALA A 30 -10.96 3.57 -4.30
CA ALA A 30 -11.02 4.24 -5.60
C ALA A 30 -11.39 3.26 -6.73
N LEU A 31 -10.80 2.06 -6.71
CA LEU A 31 -11.12 1.01 -7.68
C LEU A 31 -12.58 0.53 -7.55
N SER A 32 -13.07 0.38 -6.32
CA SER A 32 -14.45 -0.01 -6.04
C SER A 32 -15.44 1.05 -6.55
N GLU A 33 -15.16 2.33 -6.31
CA GLU A 33 -15.97 3.45 -6.79
C GLU A 33 -15.97 3.56 -8.32
N ALA A 34 -14.78 3.48 -8.94
CA ALA A 34 -14.64 3.49 -10.40
C ALA A 34 -15.36 2.28 -11.05
N SER A 35 -15.30 1.11 -10.42
CA SER A 35 -16.03 -0.07 -10.88
C SER A 35 -17.54 0.09 -10.72
N ALA A 36 -18.02 0.66 -9.61
CA ALA A 36 -19.45 0.87 -9.39
C ALA A 36 -20.05 1.85 -10.41
N THR A 37 -19.29 2.89 -10.76
CA THR A 37 -19.69 3.92 -11.73
C THR A 37 -19.40 3.56 -13.19
N HIS A 38 -18.71 2.43 -13.44
CA HIS A 38 -18.19 2.03 -14.75
C HIS A 38 -17.33 3.11 -15.43
N ASP A 39 -16.66 3.95 -14.63
CA ASP A 39 -15.77 4.98 -15.13
C ASP A 39 -14.45 4.35 -15.57
N ARG A 40 -14.34 4.09 -16.88
CA ARG A 40 -13.13 3.51 -17.47
C ARG A 40 -11.91 4.41 -17.36
N ASN A 41 -12.10 5.73 -17.28
CA ASN A 41 -10.99 6.67 -17.11
C ASN A 41 -10.44 6.63 -15.69
N ALA A 42 -11.28 6.32 -14.69
CA ALA A 42 -10.88 6.16 -13.29
C ALA A 42 -10.42 4.73 -12.96
N LEU A 43 -10.91 3.70 -13.67
CA LEU A 43 -10.56 2.30 -13.43
C LEU A 43 -9.07 2.00 -13.65
N SER A 44 -8.51 2.43 -14.79
CA SER A 44 -7.10 2.16 -15.11
C SER A 44 -6.14 2.76 -14.07
N PRO A 45 -6.20 4.06 -13.74
CA PRO A 45 -5.29 4.64 -12.74
C PRO A 45 -5.51 4.08 -11.34
N ALA A 46 -6.74 3.67 -10.97
CA ALA A 46 -6.99 3.03 -9.69
C ALA A 46 -6.38 1.62 -9.59
N LEU A 47 -6.34 0.87 -10.71
CA LEU A 47 -5.63 -0.41 -10.80
C LEU A 47 -4.11 -0.21 -10.69
N ASP A 48 -3.55 0.71 -11.48
CA ASP A 48 -2.11 1.00 -11.48
C ASP A 48 -1.63 1.39 -10.06
N GLU A 49 -2.38 2.27 -9.38
CA GLU A 49 -2.10 2.71 -8.01
C GLU A 49 -2.19 1.55 -7.00
N LEU A 50 -3.16 0.65 -7.15
CA LEU A 50 -3.31 -0.53 -6.31
C LEU A 50 -2.14 -1.50 -6.50
N GLU A 51 -1.74 -1.75 -7.75
CA GLU A 51 -0.62 -2.62 -8.08
C GLU A 51 0.70 -2.07 -7.53
N GLU A 52 0.94 -0.77 -7.67
CA GLU A 52 2.14 -0.13 -7.12
C GLU A 52 2.16 -0.21 -5.59
N ALA A 53 1.04 0.08 -4.93
CA ALA A 53 0.95 0.02 -3.47
C ALA A 53 1.19 -1.40 -2.93
N LEU A 54 0.65 -2.43 -3.61
CA LEU A 54 0.87 -3.83 -3.26
C LEU A 54 2.32 -4.27 -3.54
N HIS A 55 2.90 -3.81 -4.65
CA HIS A 55 4.29 -4.08 -4.97
C HIS A 55 5.23 -3.53 -3.89
N ALA A 56 5.06 -2.25 -3.54
CA ALA A 56 5.83 -1.61 -2.49
C ALA A 56 5.63 -2.30 -1.13
N ALA A 57 4.39 -2.68 -0.78
CA ALA A 57 4.13 -3.47 0.42
C ALA A 57 4.94 -4.78 0.43
N ARG A 58 5.01 -5.49 -0.70
CA ARG A 58 5.79 -6.72 -0.83
C ARG A 58 7.29 -6.48 -0.68
N GLU A 59 7.83 -5.45 -1.32
CA GLU A 59 9.25 -5.09 -1.22
C GLU A 59 9.67 -4.74 0.21
N HIS A 60 8.77 -4.10 0.96
CA HIS A 60 8.98 -3.74 2.36
C HIS A 60 8.59 -4.85 3.35
N GLY A 61 8.17 -6.03 2.90
CA GLY A 61 7.75 -7.14 3.76
C GLY A 61 6.47 -6.87 4.55
N VAL A 62 5.66 -5.90 4.11
CA VAL A 62 4.40 -5.52 4.72
C VAL A 62 3.33 -6.53 4.35
N THR A 63 2.76 -7.19 5.35
CA THR A 63 1.56 -8.01 5.17
C THR A 63 0.34 -7.09 5.04
N ILE A 64 -0.31 -7.17 3.89
CA ILE A 64 -1.55 -6.49 3.57
C ILE A 64 -2.71 -7.49 3.75
N PRO A 65 -3.73 -7.16 4.56
CA PRO A 65 -4.89 -8.04 4.69
C PRO A 65 -5.64 -8.14 3.34
N PRO A 66 -6.25 -9.30 3.05
CA PRO A 66 -7.11 -9.43 1.88
C PRO A 66 -8.23 -8.40 1.93
N ALA A 67 -8.79 -8.05 0.77
CA ALA A 67 -10.02 -7.26 0.75
C ALA A 67 -11.11 -8.12 1.41
N GLU A 68 -11.70 -7.64 2.49
CA GLU A 68 -12.82 -8.33 3.11
C GLU A 68 -14.01 -8.25 2.15
N HIS A 69 -14.39 -9.39 1.58
CA HIS A 69 -15.64 -9.52 0.84
C HIS A 69 -16.77 -9.42 1.87
N THR A 70 -17.32 -8.22 2.05
CA THR A 70 -18.51 -7.99 2.88
C THR A 70 -19.67 -7.59 1.99
#